data_AF-A0A7W8HX84-F1
#
_entry.id   AF-A0A7W8HX84-F1
#
_cell.length_a   1.000
_cell.length_b   1.000
_cell.length_c   1.000
_cell.angle_alpha   90.00
_cell.angle_beta   90.00
_cell.angle_gamma   90.00
#
_symmetry.space_group_name_H-M   'P 1'
#
loop_
_entity.id
_entity.type
_entity.pdbx_description
1 polymer ?
#
loop_
_entity_poly.entity_id
_entity_poly.type
_entity_poly.pdbx_seq_one_letter_code
_entity_poly.pdbx_strand_id
1 'polypeptide(L)'
;MRIIAASVLASVGLSACVSDFWDMDPPAQIALDPALVGALFIDGVEVRSAFYNPPDAFSDIFVPAFRNGATACFDGRRPVRAIVFIHALDRSGDLIAGDGRVRLPGSVDLHDAKGRVIVRYPIRADLPATGGDLTARRTAAAETFGEQLCEQITVTR
;
A
#
# COMPACT_ATOMS: atom_id res chain seq x y z
N MET A 1 53.31 38.04 -19.99
CA MET A 1 54.08 37.39 -18.91
C MET A 1 53.10 36.64 -18.01
N ARG A 2 53.17 35.30 -18.00
CA ARG A 2 52.68 34.31 -17.00
C ARG A 2 51.18 34.27 -16.57
N ILE A 3 50.50 33.25 -17.12
CA ILE A 3 49.60 32.21 -16.55
C ILE A 3 49.23 32.33 -15.04
N ILE A 4 47.93 32.16 -14.70
CA ILE A 4 47.36 31.04 -13.90
C ILE A 4 45.82 31.09 -13.98
N ALA A 5 45.26 30.01 -14.54
CA ALA A 5 43.85 29.65 -14.42
C ALA A 5 43.59 29.07 -13.01
N ALA A 6 42.47 29.43 -12.39
CA ALA A 6 41.97 28.75 -11.20
C ALA A 6 40.44 28.65 -11.30
N SER A 7 40.00 27.55 -11.89
CA SER A 7 38.64 27.04 -11.80
C SER A 7 38.35 26.63 -10.36
N VAL A 8 37.33 27.20 -9.72
CA VAL A 8 36.76 26.65 -8.47
C VAL A 8 35.32 26.25 -8.79
N LEU A 9 35.15 24.97 -9.10
CA LEU A 9 33.88 24.27 -9.06
C LEU A 9 33.43 24.20 -7.60
N ALA A 10 32.36 24.93 -7.25
CA ALA A 10 31.65 24.74 -6.00
C ALA A 10 30.65 23.60 -6.18
N SER A 11 31.10 22.36 -6.00
CA SER A 11 30.27 21.18 -5.78
C SER A 11 29.99 21.03 -4.29
N VAL A 12 28.84 21.53 -3.84
CA VAL A 12 28.29 21.31 -2.50
C VAL A 12 26.78 21.13 -2.74
N GLY A 13 26.24 19.91 -2.80
CA GLY A 13 26.14 18.97 -1.71
C GLY A 13 24.65 18.67 -1.55
N LEU A 14 24.11 17.82 -2.43
CA LEU A 14 22.75 17.30 -2.32
C LEU A 14 22.66 16.49 -1.02
N SER A 15 22.13 17.09 0.03
CA SER A 15 21.63 16.36 1.19
C SER A 15 20.39 15.57 0.76
N ALA A 16 20.62 14.38 0.21
CA ALA A 16 19.60 13.36 0.02
C ALA A 16 19.19 12.84 1.40
N CYS A 17 18.20 13.49 2.00
CA CYS A 17 17.59 13.07 3.25
C CYS A 17 16.36 12.23 2.93
N VAL A 18 16.49 10.91 3.10
CA VAL A 18 15.46 9.89 3.30
C VAL A 18 14.30 9.90 2.29
N SER A 19 14.50 9.16 1.20
CA SER A 19 13.47 8.71 0.27
C SER A 19 12.50 7.77 1.01
N ASP A 20 11.44 8.34 1.57
CA ASP A 20 10.22 7.61 1.86
C ASP A 20 9.64 7.11 0.53
N PHE A 21 8.76 6.13 0.61
CA PHE A 21 7.91 5.55 -0.44
C PHE A 21 7.24 6.58 -1.42
N TRP A 22 7.36 7.88 -1.17
CA TRP A 22 7.06 9.00 -2.06
C TRP A 22 8.04 9.22 -3.23
N ASP A 23 9.24 8.63 -3.23
CA ASP A 23 10.28 8.87 -4.25
C ASP A 23 10.24 7.91 -5.47
N MET A 24 9.26 7.00 -5.53
CA MET A 24 8.91 6.28 -6.77
C MET A 24 7.47 6.59 -7.12
N ASP A 25 7.27 7.43 -8.13
CA ASP A 25 5.99 7.86 -8.69
C ASP A 25 5.33 6.74 -9.53
N PRO A 26 4.23 6.08 -9.07
CA PRO A 26 3.18 5.68 -9.98
C PRO A 26 2.16 6.82 -10.02
N PRO A 27 2.13 7.62 -11.09
CA PRO A 27 1.28 8.79 -11.17
C PRO A 27 -0.20 8.38 -11.16
N ALA A 28 -1.00 9.24 -10.53
CA ALA A 28 -2.46 9.24 -10.40
C ALA A 28 -3.05 8.26 -9.37
N GLN A 29 -3.40 8.81 -8.19
CA GLN A 29 -4.59 8.34 -7.49
C GLN A 29 -5.75 8.35 -8.49
N ILE A 30 -6.42 7.21 -8.63
CA ILE A 30 -7.63 7.09 -9.44
C ILE A 30 -8.75 6.93 -8.44
N ALA A 31 -9.48 8.01 -8.18
CA ALA A 31 -10.64 7.96 -7.30
C ALA A 31 -11.76 7.16 -7.95
N LEU A 32 -12.55 6.46 -7.14
CA LEU A 32 -13.73 5.78 -7.63
C LEU A 32 -14.75 6.80 -8.15
N ASP A 33 -15.33 6.53 -9.31
CA ASP A 33 -16.49 7.28 -9.80
C ASP A 33 -17.61 7.21 -8.73
N PRO A 34 -18.15 8.35 -8.25
CA PRO A 34 -19.21 8.35 -7.26
C PRO A 34 -20.42 7.49 -7.63
N ALA A 35 -20.71 7.31 -8.92
CA ALA A 35 -21.80 6.44 -9.39
C ALA A 35 -21.55 4.94 -9.16
N LEU A 36 -20.32 4.55 -8.80
CA LEU A 36 -19.89 3.17 -8.55
C LEU A 36 -19.72 2.86 -7.05
N VAL A 37 -19.83 3.84 -6.16
CA VAL A 37 -19.75 3.63 -4.70
C VAL A 37 -20.83 2.66 -4.24
N GLY A 38 -20.45 1.63 -3.47
CA GLY A 38 -21.34 0.56 -3.01
C GLY A 38 -21.82 -0.40 -4.11
N ALA A 39 -21.41 -0.20 -5.37
CA ALA A 39 -21.77 -1.10 -6.46
C ALA A 39 -20.78 -2.26 -6.64
N LEU A 40 -19.56 -2.11 -6.12
CA LEU A 40 -18.44 -3.03 -6.33
C LEU A 40 -18.42 -4.15 -5.27
N PHE A 41 -17.92 -5.32 -5.63
CA PHE A 41 -17.48 -6.36 -4.70
C PHE A 41 -16.12 -6.92 -5.12
N ILE A 42 -15.29 -7.31 -4.15
CA ILE A 42 -13.96 -7.85 -4.42
C ILE A 42 -14.06 -9.36 -4.69
N ASP A 43 -13.89 -9.77 -5.95
CA ASP A 43 -13.97 -11.19 -6.36
C ASP A 43 -12.66 -11.95 -6.13
N GLY A 44 -11.54 -11.24 -6.24
CA GLY A 44 -10.18 -11.78 -6.20
C GLY A 44 -9.22 -10.75 -5.62
N VAL A 45 -8.23 -11.25 -4.88
CA VAL A 45 -7.15 -10.43 -4.33
C VAL A 45 -5.84 -11.05 -4.76
N GLU A 46 -4.97 -10.25 -5.36
CA GLU A 46 -3.60 -10.61 -5.69
C GLU A 46 -2.66 -9.72 -4.87
N VAL A 47 -1.72 -10.33 -4.15
CA VAL A 47 -0.74 -9.60 -3.32
C VAL A 47 0.62 -9.65 -4.02
N ARG A 48 1.22 -8.48 -4.20
CA ARG A 48 2.55 -8.28 -4.79
C ARG A 48 3.42 -7.55 -3.78
N SER A 49 4.74 -7.70 -3.83
CA SER A 49 5.63 -6.87 -3.01
C SER A 49 6.93 -6.52 -3.74
N ALA A 50 7.56 -5.41 -3.34
CA ALA A 50 8.78 -4.92 -3.98
C ALA A 50 10.02 -5.77 -3.65
N PHE A 51 10.04 -6.45 -2.50
CA PHE A 51 11.22 -7.14 -1.96
C PHE A 51 11.08 -8.67 -1.93
N TYR A 52 9.88 -9.18 -2.15
CA TYR A 52 9.56 -10.59 -2.07
C TYR A 52 8.53 -10.97 -3.13
N ASN A 53 8.64 -12.20 -3.64
CA ASN A 53 7.53 -12.89 -4.28
C ASN A 53 6.99 -13.86 -3.23
N PRO A 54 6.13 -13.46 -2.27
CA PRO A 54 5.76 -14.33 -1.16
C PRO A 54 4.86 -15.45 -1.70
N PRO A 55 5.33 -16.70 -1.81
CA PRO A 55 4.46 -17.81 -2.07
C PRO A 55 3.82 -18.15 -0.72
N ASP A 56 2.53 -17.93 -0.66
CA ASP A 56 1.59 -18.58 0.27
C ASP A 56 1.51 -17.95 1.67
N ALA A 57 2.45 -18.13 2.60
CA ALA A 57 2.16 -17.89 4.04
C ALA A 57 1.72 -16.45 4.42
N PHE A 58 2.27 -15.41 3.79
CA PHE A 58 1.79 -14.04 4.03
C PHE A 58 0.44 -13.81 3.36
N SER A 59 0.31 -14.20 2.09
CA SER A 59 -0.91 -14.02 1.30
C SER A 59 -2.10 -14.80 1.87
N ASP A 60 -1.86 -15.99 2.42
CA ASP A 60 -2.85 -16.86 3.08
C ASP A 60 -3.45 -16.20 4.32
N ILE A 61 -2.67 -15.37 5.03
CA ILE A 61 -3.14 -14.56 6.15
C ILE A 61 -3.75 -13.24 5.65
N PHE A 62 -3.06 -12.58 4.73
CA PHE A 62 -3.39 -11.24 4.27
C PHE A 62 -4.73 -11.21 3.52
N VAL A 63 -4.93 -12.09 2.54
CA VAL A 63 -6.10 -12.07 1.67
C VAL A 63 -7.43 -12.19 2.43
N PRO A 64 -7.65 -13.17 3.33
CA PRO A 64 -8.90 -13.25 4.07
C PRO A 64 -9.09 -12.06 5.02
N ALA A 65 -8.03 -11.59 5.69
CA ALA A 65 -8.12 -10.46 6.61
C ALA A 65 -8.39 -9.13 5.89
N PHE A 66 -7.70 -8.87 4.78
CA PHE A 66 -7.95 -7.73 3.91
C PHE A 66 -9.40 -7.71 3.40
N ARG A 67 -9.92 -8.86 2.97
CA ARG A 67 -11.32 -8.99 2.58
C ARG A 67 -12.25 -8.66 3.74
N ASN A 68 -11.97 -9.15 4.95
CA ASN A 68 -12.79 -8.85 6.13
C ASN A 68 -12.89 -7.34 6.36
N GLY A 69 -11.75 -6.63 6.40
CA GLY A 69 -11.73 -5.17 6.59
C GLY A 69 -12.38 -4.39 5.45
N ALA A 70 -12.25 -4.87 4.20
CA ALA A 70 -12.85 -4.24 3.04
C ALA A 70 -14.35 -4.54 2.85
N THR A 71 -14.89 -5.57 3.50
CA THR A 71 -16.25 -6.07 3.21
C THR A 71 -17.33 -5.01 3.41
N ALA A 72 -17.16 -4.10 4.37
CA ALA A 72 -18.15 -3.07 4.69
C ALA A 72 -18.47 -2.10 3.54
N CYS A 73 -17.56 -1.93 2.57
CA CYS A 73 -17.77 -1.02 1.43
C CYS A 73 -17.79 -1.72 0.06
N PHE A 74 -17.59 -3.04 0.04
CA PHE A 74 -17.52 -3.88 -1.16
C PHE A 74 -18.56 -5.01 -1.13
N ASP A 75 -19.78 -4.70 -0.71
CA ASP A 75 -20.92 -5.60 -0.61
C ASP A 75 -21.83 -5.57 -1.87
N GLY A 76 -21.36 -4.90 -2.93
CA GLY A 76 -22.11 -4.70 -4.16
C GLY A 76 -22.22 -5.95 -5.05
N ARG A 77 -22.52 -5.73 -6.33
CA ARG A 77 -22.76 -6.80 -7.31
C ARG A 77 -21.85 -6.77 -8.53
N ARG A 78 -21.01 -5.75 -8.68
CA ARG A 78 -20.06 -5.63 -9.79
C ARG A 78 -18.68 -6.15 -9.34
N PRO A 79 -18.18 -7.26 -9.91
CA PRO A 79 -16.91 -7.83 -9.51
C PRO A 79 -15.76 -6.91 -9.87
N VAL A 80 -14.81 -6.78 -8.96
CA VAL A 80 -13.50 -6.19 -9.20
C VAL A 80 -12.41 -7.05 -8.59
N ARG A 81 -11.26 -7.07 -9.26
CA ARG A 81 -10.05 -7.70 -8.73
C ARG A 81 -9.21 -6.65 -8.03
N ALA A 82 -8.83 -6.90 -6.78
CA ALA A 82 -7.87 -6.07 -6.07
C ALA A 82 -6.44 -6.59 -6.30
N ILE A 83 -5.55 -5.73 -6.79
CA ILE A 83 -4.11 -5.98 -6.79
C ILE A 83 -3.50 -5.10 -5.71
N VAL A 84 -2.95 -5.72 -4.68
CA VAL A 84 -2.38 -5.06 -3.51
C VAL A 84 -0.86 -5.09 -3.59
N PHE A 85 -0.22 -3.93 -3.55
CA PHE A 85 1.23 -3.81 -3.56
C PHE A 85 1.79 -3.49 -2.17
N ILE A 86 2.46 -4.50 -1.62
CA ILE A 86 3.44 -4.59 -0.54
C ILE A 86 4.71 -3.72 -0.61
N HIS A 87 4.79 -2.50 -0.06
CA HIS A 87 6.00 -1.69 -0.25
C HIS A 87 7.16 -2.03 0.69
N ALA A 88 6.89 -2.26 1.98
CA ALA A 88 7.93 -2.46 2.98
C ALA A 88 7.77 -3.80 3.71
N LEU A 89 7.59 -4.90 2.96
CA LEU A 89 7.70 -6.23 3.55
C LEU A 89 9.19 -6.55 3.72
N ASP A 90 9.77 -6.15 4.85
CA ASP A 90 11.15 -6.47 5.17
C ASP A 90 11.34 -7.99 5.41
N ARG A 91 12.60 -8.44 5.40
CA ARG A 91 12.93 -9.86 5.64
C ARG A 91 12.69 -10.29 7.10
N SER A 92 12.62 -9.35 8.05
CA SER A 92 12.39 -9.59 9.49
C SER A 92 10.91 -9.83 9.81
N GLY A 93 10.00 -9.28 9.02
CA GLY A 93 8.63 -9.74 8.87
C GLY A 93 7.68 -9.41 10.01
N ASP A 94 8.09 -8.72 11.08
CA ASP A 94 7.27 -8.46 12.27
C ASP A 94 6.32 -7.25 12.18
N LEU A 95 6.49 -6.45 11.12
CA LEU A 95 5.71 -5.25 10.80
C LEU A 95 5.82 -4.13 11.84
N ILE A 96 6.77 -4.19 12.78
CA ILE A 96 6.91 -3.21 13.85
C ILE A 96 7.88 -2.10 13.40
N ALA A 97 7.40 -0.87 13.36
CA ALA A 97 8.22 0.30 13.09
C ALA A 97 9.03 0.72 14.33
N GLY A 98 10.00 1.63 14.14
CA GLY A 98 10.91 2.09 15.21
C GLY A 98 10.24 2.76 16.42
N ASP A 99 8.97 3.14 16.31
CA ASP A 99 8.14 3.66 17.41
C ASP A 99 7.27 2.60 18.09
N GLY A 100 7.48 1.32 17.76
CA GLY A 100 6.76 0.19 18.34
C GLY A 100 5.34 -0.02 17.79
N ARG A 101 4.95 0.68 16.72
CA ARG A 101 3.63 0.51 16.07
C ARG A 101 3.72 -0.47 14.91
N VAL A 102 2.61 -1.16 14.64
CA VAL A 102 2.51 -2.01 13.45
C VAL A 102 2.20 -1.12 12.25
N ARG A 103 3.02 -1.22 11.19
CA ARG A 103 2.86 -0.43 9.97
C ARG A 103 2.97 -1.30 8.73
N LEU A 104 2.03 -1.09 7.81
CA LEU A 104 2.02 -1.77 6.51
C LEU A 104 1.71 -0.74 5.42
N PRO A 105 2.73 -0.13 4.80
CA PRO A 105 2.54 0.77 3.67
C PRO A 105 2.36 -0.04 2.37
N GLY A 106 1.40 0.36 1.56
CA GLY A 106 1.07 -0.30 0.31
C GLY A 106 0.24 0.56 -0.63
N SER A 107 -0.24 -0.05 -1.71
CA SER A 107 -1.27 0.52 -2.57
C SER A 107 -2.26 -0.56 -3.02
N VAL A 108 -3.46 -0.14 -3.42
CA VAL A 108 -4.48 -1.01 -3.98
C VAL A 108 -4.92 -0.48 -5.33
N ASP A 109 -4.86 -1.35 -6.32
CA ASP A 109 -5.50 -1.16 -7.62
C ASP A 109 -6.74 -2.04 -7.72
N LEU A 110 -7.88 -1.45 -8.08
CA LEU A 110 -9.08 -2.22 -8.43
C LEU A 110 -9.20 -2.29 -9.94
N HIS A 111 -9.26 -3.52 -10.45
CA HIS A 111 -9.44 -3.80 -11.85
C HIS A 111 -10.87 -4.21 -12.15
N ASP A 112 -11.46 -3.62 -13.18
CA ASP A 112 -12.73 -4.09 -13.72
C ASP A 112 -12.58 -5.42 -14.47
N ALA A 113 -13.70 -5.99 -14.93
CA ALA A 113 -13.71 -7.24 -15.70
C ALA A 113 -12.92 -7.20 -17.02
N LYS A 114 -12.60 -6.00 -17.53
CA LYS A 114 -11.76 -5.79 -18.73
C LYS A 114 -10.28 -5.63 -18.38
N GLY A 115 -9.93 -5.73 -17.09
CA GLY A 115 -8.56 -5.56 -16.59
C GLY A 115 -8.11 -4.11 -16.44
N ARG A 116 -9.01 -3.14 -16.56
CA ARG A 116 -8.68 -1.71 -16.45
C ARG A 116 -8.63 -1.30 -14.99
N VAL A 117 -7.61 -0.55 -14.59
CA VAL A 117 -7.55 0.09 -13.27
C VAL A 117 -8.63 1.16 -13.21
N ILE A 118 -9.62 0.96 -12.35
CA ILE A 118 -10.72 1.93 -12.11
C ILE A 118 -10.57 2.66 -10.77
N VAL A 119 -9.73 2.12 -9.88
CA VAL A 119 -9.37 2.74 -8.61
C VAL A 119 -7.90 2.48 -8.34
N ARG A 120 -7.21 3.48 -7.82
CA ARG A 120 -5.85 3.37 -7.30
C ARG A 120 -5.73 4.27 -6.07
N TYR A 121 -5.46 3.67 -4.92
CA TYR A 121 -5.21 4.40 -3.68
C TYR A 121 -3.89 3.98 -3.03
N PRO A 122 -3.05 4.93 -2.58
CA PRO A 122 -2.03 4.63 -1.58
C PRO A 122 -2.74 4.31 -0.26
N ILE A 123 -2.35 3.22 0.40
CA ILE A 123 -2.96 2.77 1.65
C ILE A 123 -1.85 2.52 2.67
N ARG A 124 -2.11 2.90 3.91
CA ARG A 124 -1.21 2.63 5.03
C ARG A 124 -2.03 2.13 6.21
N ALA A 125 -1.82 0.88 6.60
CA ALA A 125 -2.28 0.43 7.90
C ALA A 125 -1.29 0.91 8.97
N ASP A 126 -1.80 1.57 10.01
CA ASP A 126 -1.02 2.05 11.14
C ASP A 126 -1.81 1.83 12.43
N LEU A 127 -1.40 0.85 13.21
CA LEU A 127 -2.10 0.41 14.41
C LEU A 127 -1.12 0.20 15.59
N PRO A 128 -1.59 0.35 16.85
CA PRO A 128 -0.78 0.00 18.00
C PRO A 128 -0.30 -1.46 17.89
N ALA A 129 0.92 -1.76 18.33
CA ALA A 129 1.32 -3.15 18.52
C ALA A 129 0.53 -3.72 19.70
N THR A 130 -0.52 -4.45 19.39
CA THR A 130 -1.20 -5.29 20.35
C THR A 130 -0.30 -6.51 20.57
N GLY A 131 0.20 -6.71 21.78
CA GLY A 131 1.00 -7.89 22.10
C GLY A 131 0.34 -9.16 21.52
N GLY A 132 1.10 -9.95 20.77
CA GLY A 132 0.59 -11.05 19.95
C GLY A 132 1.72 -11.72 19.18
N ASP A 133 1.46 -12.84 18.53
CA ASP A 133 2.45 -13.44 17.63
C ASP A 133 2.50 -12.71 16.29
N LEU A 134 3.37 -13.17 15.40
CA LEU A 134 3.54 -12.59 14.08
C LEU A 134 2.27 -12.70 13.22
N THR A 135 1.55 -13.81 13.33
CA THR A 135 0.33 -14.08 12.57
C THR A 135 -0.76 -13.09 12.98
N ALA A 136 -0.97 -12.88 14.29
CA ALA A 136 -1.93 -11.93 14.80
C ALA A 136 -1.65 -10.50 14.32
N ARG A 137 -0.38 -10.08 14.34
CA ARG A 137 0.02 -8.76 13.81
C ARG A 137 -0.26 -8.62 12.32
N ARG A 138 0.02 -9.66 11.52
CA ARG A 138 -0.25 -9.66 10.08
C ARG A 138 -1.74 -9.63 9.77
N THR A 139 -2.54 -10.41 10.49
CA THR A 139 -4.01 -10.39 10.36
C THR A 139 -4.56 -9.00 10.65
N ALA A 140 -4.19 -8.41 11.80
CA ALA A 140 -4.67 -7.08 12.19
C ALA A 140 -4.22 -5.99 11.20
N ALA A 141 -2.96 -6.03 10.76
CA ALA A 141 -2.47 -5.07 9.77
C ALA A 141 -3.20 -5.19 8.44
N ALA A 142 -3.48 -6.41 7.97
CA ALA A 142 -4.19 -6.66 6.72
C ALA A 142 -5.66 -6.25 6.79
N GLU A 143 -6.33 -6.52 7.91
CA GLU A 143 -7.71 -6.08 8.16
C GLU A 143 -7.81 -4.55 8.19
N THR A 144 -6.96 -3.87 8.97
CA THR A 144 -6.88 -2.41 8.97
C THR A 144 -6.54 -1.85 7.59
N PHE A 145 -5.73 -2.53 6.80
CA PHE A 145 -5.44 -2.12 5.42
C PHE A 145 -6.70 -2.14 4.53
N GLY A 146 -7.56 -3.15 4.71
CA GLY A 146 -8.88 -3.23 4.05
C GLY A 146 -9.84 -2.14 4.53
N GLU A 147 -9.87 -1.86 5.84
CA GLU A 147 -10.69 -0.78 6.42
C GLU A 147 -10.28 0.59 5.86
N GLN A 148 -8.98 0.85 5.75
CA GLN A 148 -8.45 2.09 5.18
C GLN A 148 -8.84 2.26 3.71
N LEU A 149 -8.92 1.18 2.92
CA LEU A 149 -9.45 1.24 1.56
C LEU A 149 -10.92 1.69 1.57
N CYS A 150 -11.74 1.19 2.50
CA CYS A 150 -13.11 1.66 2.65
C CYS A 150 -13.20 3.13 3.04
N GLU A 151 -12.34 3.60 3.93
CA GLU A 151 -12.27 5.02 4.29
C GLU A 151 -11.99 5.89 3.07
N GLN A 152 -10.99 5.54 2.24
CA GLN A 152 -10.67 6.30 1.03
C GLN A 152 -11.85 6.38 0.05
N ILE A 153 -12.57 5.27 -0.13
CA ILE A 153 -13.72 5.21 -1.05
C ILE A 153 -14.92 5.99 -0.51
N THR A 154 -15.10 6.03 0.82
CA THR A 154 -16.25 6.68 1.46
C THR A 154 -16.05 8.17 1.68
N VAL A 155 -14.81 8.61 1.95
CA VAL A 155 -14.46 10.01 2.23
C VAL A 155 -14.44 10.87 0.97
N THR A 156 -14.31 10.28 -0.22
CA THR A 156 -14.37 11.02 -1.51
C THR A 156 -15.81 11.43 -1.91
N ARG A 157 -16.68 11.70 -0.93
CA ARG A 157 -18.10 12.06 -1.10
C ARG A 157 -18.35 13.56 -0.98
#